data_AF-A0A368YST4-F1
#
_entry.id   AF-A0A368YST4-F1
#
_cell.length_a   1.000
_cell.length_b   1.000
_cell.length_c   1.000
_cell.angle_alpha   90.00
_cell.angle_beta   90.00
_cell.angle_gamma   90.00
#
_symmetry.space_group_name_H-M   'P 1'
#
loop_
_entity.id
_entity.type
_entity.pdbx_description
1 polymer ?
#
loop_
_entity_poly.entity_id
_entity_poly.type
_entity_poly.pdbx_seq_one_letter_code
_entity_poly.pdbx_strand_id
1 'polypeptide(L)'
;MTRQNPISRYRPALIALAALLGTGIAGSASAIDWGREAHREDSRTCERFGAVQGREYTRCMIEQQRRRDDALLNASEQQRNNAEAARNNVETVRRMRCNREAERARDRGERPRWCR
;
A
#
# COMPACT_ATOMS: atom_id res chain seq x y z
N MET A 1 40.49 -20.56 -39.93
CA MET A 1 40.35 -19.34 -39.10
C MET A 1 38.92 -18.82 -39.24
N THR A 2 38.04 -19.09 -38.28
CA THR A 2 36.63 -18.67 -38.30
C THR A 2 36.49 -17.25 -37.74
N ARG A 3 36.08 -16.31 -38.59
CA ARG A 3 35.79 -14.91 -38.27
C ARG A 3 34.59 -14.86 -37.32
N GLN A 4 34.81 -14.62 -36.04
CA GLN A 4 33.73 -14.40 -35.08
C GLN A 4 33.15 -12.99 -35.31
N ASN A 5 31.92 -12.91 -35.81
CA ASN A 5 31.21 -11.65 -36.00
C ASN A 5 30.98 -10.98 -34.64
N PRO A 6 31.45 -9.74 -34.41
CA PRO A 6 31.39 -9.07 -33.11
C PRO A 6 29.95 -8.89 -32.61
N ILE A 7 28.99 -8.79 -33.54
CA ILE A 7 27.55 -8.64 -33.26
C ILE A 7 27.00 -9.80 -32.42
N SER A 8 27.52 -11.03 -32.59
CA SER A 8 27.04 -12.19 -31.82
C SER A 8 27.40 -12.13 -30.34
N ARG A 9 28.47 -11.42 -29.96
CA ARG A 9 28.91 -11.32 -28.58
C ARG A 9 28.10 -10.30 -27.77
N TYR A 10 27.50 -9.31 -28.45
CA TYR A 10 26.71 -8.26 -27.80
C TYR A 10 25.21 -8.56 -27.75
N ARG A 11 24.72 -9.57 -28.50
CA ARG A 11 23.32 -10.03 -28.45
C ARG A 11 22.78 -10.26 -27.04
N PRO A 12 23.45 -10.99 -26.12
CA PRO A 12 22.91 -11.19 -24.78
C PRO A 12 22.88 -9.87 -23.98
N ALA A 13 23.87 -9.00 -24.17
CA ALA A 13 23.91 -7.69 -23.52
C ALA A 13 22.80 -6.75 -24.02
N LEU A 14 22.48 -6.79 -25.32
CA LEU A 14 21.37 -6.03 -25.91
C LEU A 14 20.00 -6.54 -25.45
N ILE A 15 19.84 -7.86 -25.30
CA ILE A 15 18.61 -8.46 -24.76
C ILE A 15 18.44 -8.07 -23.29
N ALA A 16 19.51 -8.13 -22.48
CA ALA A 16 19.47 -7.71 -21.09
C ALA A 16 19.14 -6.22 -20.92
N LEU A 17 19.72 -5.36 -21.77
CA LEU A 17 19.42 -3.93 -21.79
C LEU A 17 17.96 -3.67 -22.19
N ALA A 18 17.43 -4.37 -23.20
CA ALA A 18 16.03 -4.28 -23.61
C ALA A 18 15.07 -4.76 -22.52
N ALA A 19 15.41 -5.83 -21.79
CA ALA A 19 14.62 -6.32 -20.66
C ALA A 19 14.57 -5.30 -19.50
N LEU A 20 15.71 -4.69 -19.17
CA LEU A 20 15.79 -3.65 -18.14
C LEU A 20 15.03 -2.37 -18.53
N LEU A 21 15.10 -1.96 -19.80
CA LEU A 21 14.35 -0.81 -20.31
C LEU A 21 12.84 -1.10 -20.40
N GLY A 22 12.44 -2.34 -20.71
CA GLY A 22 11.04 -2.74 -20.81
C GLY A 22 10.29 -2.71 -19.48
N THR A 23 10.97 -2.99 -18.36
CA THR A 23 10.36 -2.94 -17.02
C THR A 23 10.08 -1.54 -16.50
N GLY A 24 10.71 -0.50 -17.07
CA GLY A 24 10.56 0.89 -16.61
C GLY A 24 9.31 1.62 -17.12
N ILE A 25 8.71 1.16 -18.23
CA ILE A 25 7.62 1.88 -18.92
C ILE A 25 6.23 1.37 -18.48
N ALA A 26 6.14 0.17 -17.91
CA ALA A 26 4.87 -0.39 -17.46
C ALA A 26 4.25 0.38 -16.27
N GLY A 27 5.07 0.99 -15.41
CA GLY A 27 4.60 1.74 -14.24
C GLY A 27 4.06 3.14 -14.54
N SER A 28 4.53 3.78 -15.63
CA SER A 28 4.03 5.10 -16.03
C SER A 28 2.69 5.00 -16.75
N ALA A 29 2.49 3.98 -17.58
CA ALA A 29 1.20 3.73 -18.25
C ALA A 29 0.07 3.50 -17.24
N SER A 30 0.29 2.65 -16.21
CA SER A 30 -0.73 2.36 -15.19
C SER A 30 -1.10 3.57 -14.33
N ALA A 31 -0.12 4.43 -13.99
CA ALA A 31 -0.38 5.64 -13.20
C ALA A 31 -1.14 6.70 -14.00
N ILE A 32 -0.82 6.85 -15.29
CA ILE A 32 -1.49 7.78 -16.20
C ILE A 32 -2.94 7.34 -16.45
N ASP A 33 -3.17 6.05 -16.64
CA ASP A 33 -4.52 5.51 -16.87
C ASP A 33 -5.40 5.66 -15.63
N TRP A 34 -4.86 5.44 -14.43
CA TRP A 34 -5.61 5.65 -13.19
C TRP A 34 -6.01 7.11 -12.99
N GLY A 35 -5.07 8.05 -13.17
CA GLY A 35 -5.36 9.48 -13.02
C GLY A 35 -6.40 9.98 -14.03
N ARG A 36 -6.36 9.43 -15.26
CA ARG A 36 -7.34 9.75 -16.30
C ARG A 36 -8.73 9.19 -15.99
N GLU A 37 -8.83 7.95 -15.50
CA GLU A 37 -10.13 7.38 -15.14
C GLU A 37 -10.74 8.06 -13.92
N ALA A 38 -9.94 8.34 -12.88
CA ALA A 38 -10.38 9.10 -11.71
C ALA A 38 -10.92 10.48 -12.11
N HIS A 39 -10.24 11.16 -13.03
CA HIS A 39 -10.70 12.45 -13.54
C HIS A 39 -12.04 12.35 -14.30
N ARG A 40 -12.26 11.29 -15.08
CA ARG A 40 -13.55 11.04 -15.75
C ARG A 40 -14.67 10.71 -14.76
N GLU A 41 -14.37 9.95 -13.73
CA GLU A 41 -15.32 9.63 -12.67
C GLU A 41 -15.73 10.89 -11.89
N ASP A 42 -14.77 11.75 -11.56
CA ASP A 42 -15.03 13.04 -10.92
C ASP A 42 -15.86 13.96 -11.80
N SER A 43 -15.50 14.04 -13.08
CA SER A 43 -16.22 14.84 -14.06
C SER A 43 -17.69 14.42 -14.13
N ARG A 44 -17.95 13.11 -14.25
CA ARG A 44 -19.32 12.55 -14.22
C ARG A 44 -20.03 12.84 -12.89
N THR A 45 -19.30 12.82 -11.78
CA THR A 45 -19.84 13.12 -10.45
C THR A 45 -20.26 14.58 -10.36
N CYS A 46 -19.36 15.50 -10.73
CA CYS A 46 -19.62 16.93 -10.70
C CYS A 46 -20.75 17.35 -11.64
N GLU A 47 -20.81 16.77 -12.84
CA GLU A 47 -21.94 16.95 -13.77
C GLU A 47 -23.25 16.46 -13.16
N ARG A 48 -23.27 15.27 -12.53
CA ARG A 48 -24.47 14.71 -11.89
C ARG A 48 -24.97 15.58 -10.74
N PHE A 49 -24.07 16.21 -9.99
CA PHE A 49 -24.43 17.16 -8.92
C PHE A 49 -24.84 18.55 -9.45
N GLY A 50 -24.85 18.74 -10.78
CA GLY A 50 -25.30 19.99 -11.41
C GLY A 50 -24.26 21.11 -11.35
N ALA A 51 -22.97 20.78 -11.15
CA ALA A 51 -21.92 21.79 -11.15
C ALA A 51 -21.75 22.34 -12.58
N VAL A 52 -22.22 23.57 -12.80
CA VAL A 52 -22.12 24.25 -14.10
C VAL A 52 -20.64 24.50 -14.43
N GLN A 53 -20.26 24.29 -15.69
CA GLN A 53 -18.90 24.57 -16.16
C GLN A 53 -18.46 25.98 -15.77
N GLY A 54 -17.24 26.08 -15.25
CA GLY A 54 -16.71 27.30 -14.65
C GLY A 54 -16.30 27.06 -13.19
N ARG A 55 -16.44 28.08 -12.35
CA ARG A 55 -15.90 28.08 -10.98
C ARG A 55 -16.45 26.95 -10.12
N GLU A 56 -17.74 26.66 -10.20
CA GLU A 56 -18.39 25.64 -9.37
C GLU A 56 -17.99 24.22 -9.81
N TYR A 57 -17.86 23.98 -11.12
CA TYR A 57 -17.29 22.72 -11.62
C TYR A 57 -15.85 22.52 -11.14
N THR A 58 -14.98 23.52 -11.29
CA THR A 58 -13.59 23.45 -10.81
C THR A 58 -13.51 23.20 -9.31
N ARG A 59 -14.37 23.86 -8.52
CA ARG A 59 -14.45 23.63 -7.08
C ARG A 59 -14.83 22.18 -6.77
N CYS A 60 -15.86 21.65 -7.44
CA CYS A 60 -16.26 20.27 -7.27
C CYS A 60 -15.11 19.30 -7.59
N MET A 61 -14.41 19.51 -8.71
CA MET A 61 -13.28 18.66 -9.11
C MET A 61 -12.14 18.67 -8.07
N ILE A 62 -11.80 19.83 -7.51
CA ILE A 62 -10.81 19.95 -6.43
C ILE A 62 -11.27 19.22 -5.17
N GLU A 63 -12.55 19.34 -4.82
CA GLU A 63 -13.14 18.65 -3.67
C GLU A 63 -13.05 17.12 -3.83
N GLN A 64 -13.33 16.60 -5.04
CA GLN A 64 -13.21 15.17 -5.33
C GLN A 64 -11.76 14.68 -5.25
N GLN A 65 -10.82 15.49 -5.76
CA GLN A 65 -9.39 15.18 -5.63
C GLN A 65 -8.98 15.09 -4.15
N ARG A 66 -9.34 16.09 -3.34
CA ARG A 66 -9.06 16.08 -1.90
C ARG A 66 -9.65 14.86 -1.20
N ARG A 67 -10.90 14.50 -1.51
CA ARG A 67 -11.54 13.30 -0.95
C ARG A 67 -10.74 12.03 -1.23
N ARG A 68 -10.17 11.87 -2.43
CA ARG A 68 -9.32 10.71 -2.74
C ARG A 68 -7.99 10.74 -2.01
N ASP A 69 -7.35 11.89 -1.97
CA ASP A 69 -6.07 12.06 -1.28
C ASP A 69 -6.24 11.76 0.22
N ASP A 70 -7.30 12.29 0.84
CA ASP A 70 -7.64 12.04 2.24
C ASP A 70 -8.04 10.58 2.48
N ALA A 71 -8.78 9.96 1.56
CA ALA A 71 -9.14 8.54 1.67
C ALA A 71 -7.91 7.63 1.68
N LEU A 72 -6.90 7.94 0.86
CA LEU A 72 -5.64 7.19 0.83
C LEU A 72 -4.88 7.32 2.15
N LEU A 73 -4.78 8.55 2.68
CA LEU A 73 -4.14 8.81 3.97
C LEU A 73 -4.87 8.09 5.12
N ASN A 74 -6.19 8.24 5.19
CA ASN A 74 -7.02 7.59 6.21
C ASN A 74 -6.92 6.06 6.16
N ALA A 75 -6.89 5.46 4.96
CA ALA A 75 -6.72 4.03 4.81
C ALA A 75 -5.36 3.56 5.35
N SER A 76 -4.29 4.31 5.08
CA SER A 76 -2.95 4.03 5.61
C SER A 76 -2.91 4.14 7.14
N GLU A 77 -3.48 5.19 7.71
CA GLU A 77 -3.58 5.36 9.16
C GLU A 77 -4.40 4.25 9.81
N GLN A 78 -5.53 3.87 9.20
CA GLN A 78 -6.36 2.78 9.68
C GLN A 78 -5.60 1.44 9.68
N GLN A 79 -4.80 1.16 8.64
CA GLN A 79 -3.95 -0.03 8.60
C GLN A 79 -2.90 -0.03 9.73
N ARG A 80 -2.28 1.12 10.00
CA ARG A 80 -1.32 1.27 11.11
C ARG A 80 -1.99 1.00 12.46
N ASN A 81 -3.14 1.61 12.70
CA ASN A 81 -3.91 1.43 13.93
C ASN A 81 -4.35 -0.02 14.12
N ASN A 82 -4.81 -0.68 13.05
CA ASN A 82 -5.21 -2.08 13.09
C ASN A 82 -4.02 -3.00 13.39
N ALA A 83 -2.86 -2.74 12.79
CA ALA A 83 -1.64 -3.51 13.07
C ALA A 83 -1.18 -3.33 14.52
N GLU A 84 -1.25 -2.12 15.05
CA GLU A 84 -0.93 -1.83 16.46
C GLU A 84 -1.93 -2.53 17.40
N ALA A 85 -3.23 -2.43 17.13
CA ALA A 85 -4.26 -3.12 17.89
C ALA A 85 -4.05 -4.63 17.90
N ALA A 86 -3.71 -5.23 16.75
CA ALA A 86 -3.40 -6.65 16.65
C ALA A 86 -2.19 -7.04 17.52
N ARG A 87 -1.11 -6.25 17.49
CA ARG A 87 0.07 -6.48 18.35
C ARG A 87 -0.29 -6.39 19.84
N ASN A 88 -1.04 -5.36 20.22
CA ASN A 88 -1.48 -5.16 21.60
C ASN A 88 -2.38 -6.32 22.08
N ASN A 89 -3.25 -6.85 21.22
CA ASN A 89 -4.09 -8.00 21.54
C ASN A 89 -3.26 -9.27 21.75
N VAL A 90 -2.27 -9.53 20.88
CA VAL A 90 -1.36 -10.67 21.03
C VAL A 90 -0.58 -10.58 22.35
N GLU A 91 -0.04 -9.41 22.67
CA GLU A 91 0.70 -9.20 23.92
C GLU A 91 -0.21 -9.34 25.14
N THR A 92 -1.44 -8.84 25.07
CA THR A 92 -2.46 -9.01 26.11
C THR A 92 -2.76 -10.49 26.37
N VAL A 93 -2.99 -11.27 25.32
CA VAL A 93 -3.25 -12.73 25.43
C VAL A 93 -2.03 -13.44 26.02
N ARG A 94 -0.82 -13.09 25.57
CA ARG A 94 0.42 -13.63 26.12
C ARG A 94 0.55 -13.37 27.62
N ARG A 95 0.24 -12.13 28.05
CA ARG A 95 0.30 -11.73 29.46
C ARG A 95 -0.75 -12.46 30.29
N MET A 96 -1.98 -12.58 29.80
CA MET A 96 -3.04 -13.36 30.45
C MET A 96 -2.62 -14.82 30.63
N ARG A 97 -2.04 -15.44 29.61
CA ARG A 97 -1.54 -16.81 29.70
C ARG A 97 -0.44 -16.94 30.75
N CYS A 98 0.54 -16.05 30.73
CA CYS A 98 1.63 -16.04 31.71
C CYS A 98 1.09 -15.89 33.14
N ASN A 99 0.16 -14.96 33.35
CA ASN A 99 -0.44 -14.74 34.67
C ASN A 99 -1.21 -15.97 35.17
N ARG A 100 -1.96 -16.65 34.29
CA ARG A 100 -2.65 -17.91 34.65
C ARG A 100 -1.65 -19.02 35.01
N GLU A 101 -0.54 -19.13 34.30
CA GLU A 101 0.50 -20.11 34.61
C GLU A 101 1.20 -19.80 35.94
N ALA A 102 1.46 -18.52 36.21
CA ALA A 102 2.01 -18.04 37.48
C ALA A 102 1.06 -18.31 38.66
N GLU A 103 -0.25 -18.11 38.48
CA GLU A 103 -1.26 -18.44 39.48
C GLU A 103 -1.27 -19.94 39.81
N ARG A 104 -1.30 -20.80 38.79
CA ARG A 104 -1.20 -22.27 38.99
C ARG A 104 0.07 -22.70 39.70
N ALA A 105 1.20 -22.02 39.46
CA ALA A 105 2.45 -22.32 40.16
C ALA A 105 2.36 -21.97 41.65
N ARG A 106 1.76 -20.82 41.98
CA ARG A 106 1.51 -20.43 43.38
C ARG A 106 0.62 -21.44 44.11
N ASP A 107 -0.42 -21.93 43.46
CA ASP A 107 -1.33 -22.93 44.04
C ASP A 107 -0.63 -24.26 44.35
N ARG A 108 0.41 -24.61 43.57
CA ARG A 108 1.29 -25.76 43.84
C ARG A 108 2.38 -25.49 44.89
N GLY A 109 2.48 -24.27 45.42
CA GLY A 109 3.55 -23.84 46.32
C GLY A 109 4.90 -23.57 45.62
N GLU A 110 4.91 -23.48 44.29
CA GLU A 110 6.10 -23.19 43.50
C GLU A 110 6.31 -21.68 43.36
N ARG A 111 7.56 -21.25 43.15
CA ARG A 111 7.87 -19.85 42.85
C ARG A 111 7.44 -19.50 41.42
N PRO A 112 6.51 -18.55 41.21
CA PRO A 112 6.01 -18.21 39.89
C PRO A 112 7.04 -17.45 39.05
N ARG A 113 6.94 -17.59 37.72
CA ARG A 113 7.69 -16.78 36.76
C ARG A 113 7.17 -15.33 36.74
N TRP A 114 8.06 -14.39 36.44
CA TRP A 114 7.71 -12.99 36.32
C TRP A 114 7.18 -12.70 34.91
N CYS A 115 5.93 -12.25 34.83
CA CYS A 115 5.26 -11.88 33.59
C CYS A 115 5.43 -10.38 33.39
N ARG A 116 6.33 -9.97 32.48
CA ARG A 116 6.47 -8.56 32.09
C ARG A 116 5.60 -8.29 30.88
#